data_AF-A0A0L0BXT8-F1
#
_entry.id   AF-A0A0L0BXT8-F1
#
_cell.length_a   1.000
_cell.length_b   1.000
_cell.length_c   1.000
_cell.angle_alpha   90.00
_cell.angle_beta   90.00
_cell.angle_gamma   90.00
#
_symmetry.space_group_name_H-M   'P 1'
#
loop_
_entity.id
_entity.type
_entity.pdbx_description
1 polymer ?
#
loop_
_entity_poly.entity_id
_entity_poly.type
_entity_poly.pdbx_seq_one_letter_code
_entity_poly.pdbx_strand_id
1 'polypeptide(L)'
;MPRGKYVNHKGRSRHFTSPEELQQESEEESTSSEESSGEEEEERPSGSSNRARGAKPKSTAAPAGKMPTSSEESEEDSEDDRGANKGVAGLIEIENPNRAVKKATQKVTKLSLNPDEPPPKPELSRRDREQIEKQKARQRYEKLHAEGKTAQAKADLARLALIRQQRADAAAKREAELKKKAADDKKAAAKA
;
A
#
# COMPACT_ATOMS: atom_id res chain seq x y z
N MET A 1 -1.92 44.12 26.00
CA MET A 1 -2.06 43.78 24.57
C MET A 1 -2.65 42.39 24.46
N PRO A 2 -3.75 42.18 23.71
CA PRO A 2 -4.36 40.86 23.56
C PRO A 2 -3.44 39.98 22.70
N ARG A 3 -3.02 38.83 23.23
CA ARG A 3 -2.25 37.84 22.46
C ARG A 3 -3.21 37.19 21.46
N GLY A 4 -2.82 37.14 20.18
CA GLY A 4 -3.65 36.62 19.09
C GLY A 4 -4.10 35.18 19.33
N LYS A 5 -5.22 34.80 18.70
CA LYS A 5 -5.86 33.47 18.81
C LYS A 5 -4.96 32.27 18.47
N TYR A 6 -3.82 32.49 17.83
CA TYR A 6 -2.93 31.44 17.37
C TYR A 6 -1.60 31.48 18.11
N VAL A 7 -1.12 30.30 18.48
CA VAL A 7 0.19 30.11 19.10
C VAL A 7 1.25 30.32 18.04
N ASN A 8 2.13 31.30 18.24
CA ASN A 8 3.26 31.53 17.36
C ASN A 8 4.35 30.49 17.68
N HIS A 9 4.60 29.59 16.74
CA HIS A 9 5.62 28.53 16.88
C HIS A 9 7.01 29.01 16.42
N LYS A 10 7.13 30.26 15.97
CA LYS A 10 8.39 30.83 15.48
C LYS A 10 9.34 31.09 16.66
N GLY A 11 10.49 30.40 16.67
CA GLY A 11 11.51 30.53 17.72
C GLY A 11 11.37 29.56 18.90
N ARG A 12 10.38 28.66 18.88
CA ARG A 12 10.29 27.58 19.88
C ARG A 12 11.20 26.42 19.46
N SER A 13 11.90 25.81 20.42
CA SER A 13 12.69 24.59 20.19
C SER A 13 11.81 23.54 19.52
N ARG A 14 12.30 22.98 18.41
CA ARG A 14 11.67 21.83 17.77
C ARG A 14 12.03 20.61 18.62
N HIS A 15 11.04 20.00 19.23
CA HIS A 15 11.20 18.70 19.86
C HIS A 15 10.91 17.65 18.79
N PHE A 16 11.87 16.77 18.56
CA PHE A 16 11.67 15.57 17.77
C PHE A 16 11.37 14.45 18.77
N THR A 17 10.22 13.81 18.62
CA THR A 17 9.92 12.60 19.39
C THR A 17 10.97 11.55 19.07
N SER A 18 11.49 10.90 20.11
CA SER A 18 12.44 9.82 19.92
C SER A 18 11.76 8.63 19.24
N PRO A 19 12.49 7.83 18.45
CA PRO A 19 11.89 6.67 17.77
C PRO A 19 11.31 5.65 18.77
N GLU A 20 11.85 5.58 19.97
CA GLU A 20 11.38 4.71 21.04
C GLU A 20 10.02 5.19 21.60
N GLU A 21 9.87 6.50 21.86
CA GLU A 21 8.59 7.09 22.28
C GLU A 21 7.49 6.93 21.21
N LEU A 22 7.85 7.11 19.94
CA LEU A 22 6.91 6.96 18.82
C LEU A 22 6.38 5.52 18.70
N GLN A 23 7.24 4.55 19.01
CA GLN A 23 6.89 3.14 19.01
C GLN A 23 5.98 2.79 20.19
N GLN A 24 6.29 3.32 21.37
CA GLN A 24 5.47 3.13 22.56
C GLN A 24 4.08 3.77 22.42
N GLU A 25 3.98 4.99 21.88
CA GLU A 25 2.70 5.61 21.56
C GLU A 25 1.87 4.77 20.57
N SER A 26 2.52 4.16 19.56
CA SER A 26 1.83 3.30 18.60
C SER A 26 1.33 1.98 19.20
N GLU A 27 2.06 1.44 20.18
CA GLU A 27 1.66 0.23 20.92
C GLU A 27 0.50 0.53 21.88
N GLU A 28 0.53 1.67 22.57
CA GLU A 28 -0.56 2.13 23.43
C GLU A 28 -1.84 2.41 22.62
N GLU A 29 -1.73 3.03 21.44
CA GLU A 29 -2.89 3.26 20.56
C GLU A 29 -3.44 1.94 19.98
N SER A 30 -2.56 1.00 19.62
CA SER A 30 -2.97 -0.31 19.13
C SER A 30 -3.71 -1.11 20.21
N THR A 31 -3.15 -1.17 21.42
CA THR A 31 -3.77 -1.87 22.56
C THR A 31 -5.10 -1.22 22.98
N SER A 32 -5.17 0.11 23.03
CA SER A 32 -6.42 0.81 23.31
C SER A 32 -7.49 0.55 22.23
N SER A 33 -7.10 0.41 20.97
CA SER A 33 -8.02 0.09 19.87
C SER A 33 -8.52 -1.36 19.95
N GLU A 34 -7.70 -2.30 20.40
CA GLU A 34 -8.13 -3.70 20.57
C GLU A 34 -9.07 -3.87 21.77
N GLU A 35 -8.79 -3.19 22.89
CA GLU A 35 -9.65 -3.19 24.08
C GLU A 35 -11.04 -2.57 23.76
N SER A 36 -11.08 -1.46 23.03
CA SER A 36 -12.34 -0.82 22.62
C SER A 36 -13.15 -1.66 21.63
N SER A 37 -12.52 -2.53 20.85
CA SER A 37 -13.21 -3.40 19.90
C SER A 37 -13.71 -4.71 20.52
N GLY A 38 -13.17 -5.10 21.68
CA GLY A 38 -13.60 -6.29 22.43
C GLY A 38 -14.87 -6.09 23.25
N GLU A 39 -15.19 -4.84 23.64
CA GLU A 39 -16.36 -4.53 24.49
C GLU A 39 -17.68 -4.36 23.69
N GLU A 40 -17.64 -4.24 22.36
CA GLU A 40 -18.85 -4.05 21.55
C GLU A 40 -19.52 -5.36 21.05
N GLU A 41 -18.96 -6.54 21.33
CA GLU A 41 -19.48 -7.83 20.79
C GLU A 41 -20.38 -8.66 21.73
N GLU A 42 -20.59 -8.24 22.99
CA GLU A 42 -21.32 -9.03 24.03
C GLU A 42 -22.72 -8.51 24.41
N GLU A 43 -23.33 -7.56 23.69
CA GLU A 43 -24.72 -7.09 23.99
C GLU A 43 -25.56 -6.93 22.72
N ARG A 44 -26.18 -8.03 22.26
CA ARG A 44 -27.30 -7.99 21.30
C ARG A 44 -28.42 -8.98 21.64
N PRO A 45 -29.54 -8.53 22.24
CA PRO A 45 -30.79 -9.28 22.19
C PRO A 45 -31.59 -8.95 20.91
N SER A 46 -32.32 -9.95 20.46
CA SER A 46 -33.29 -9.92 19.38
C SER A 46 -34.48 -8.98 19.67
N GLY A 47 -35.02 -8.32 18.65
CA GLY A 47 -36.31 -7.60 18.82
C GLY A 47 -36.69 -6.63 17.71
N SER A 48 -37.74 -6.98 16.97
CA SER A 48 -38.44 -6.17 15.97
C SER A 48 -39.14 -4.94 16.57
N SER A 49 -39.09 -3.77 15.92
CA SER A 49 -40.29 -2.99 15.52
C SER A 49 -39.97 -1.61 14.92
N ASN A 50 -40.81 -1.22 13.96
CA ASN A 50 -40.88 0.06 13.25
C ASN A 50 -40.95 1.29 14.16
N ARG A 51 -40.20 2.36 13.84
CA ARG A 51 -40.80 3.70 13.63
C ARG A 51 -39.88 4.67 12.88
N ALA A 52 -40.43 5.21 11.80
CA ALA A 52 -39.88 6.31 11.03
C ALA A 52 -39.81 7.62 11.82
N ARG A 53 -38.76 8.43 11.60
CA ARG A 53 -38.86 9.88 11.30
C ARG A 53 -37.50 10.51 10.93
N GLY A 54 -37.39 10.81 9.64
CA GLY A 54 -36.77 11.98 9.00
C GLY A 54 -35.50 12.62 9.55
N ALA A 55 -34.40 12.50 8.79
CA ALA A 55 -33.52 13.63 8.45
C ALA A 55 -32.80 13.34 7.12
N LYS A 56 -32.76 14.34 6.24
CA LYS A 56 -32.32 14.26 4.83
C LYS A 56 -30.80 13.99 4.70
N PRO A 57 -30.34 13.22 3.68
CA PRO A 57 -28.92 13.12 3.36
C PRO A 57 -28.47 14.31 2.51
N LYS A 58 -27.49 15.08 3.01
CA LYS A 58 -26.71 15.98 2.14
C LYS A 58 -25.66 15.15 1.42
N SER A 59 -25.90 14.94 0.13
CA SER A 59 -24.94 14.53 -0.87
C SER A 59 -23.88 15.60 -1.07
N THR A 60 -22.61 15.27 -0.87
CA THR A 60 -21.50 15.87 -1.62
C THR A 60 -20.65 14.75 -2.17
N ALA A 61 -20.71 14.65 -3.50
CA ALA A 61 -19.93 13.76 -4.31
C ALA A 61 -18.43 14.06 -4.15
N ALA A 62 -17.63 13.01 -4.01
CA ALA A 62 -16.22 13.02 -4.38
C ALA A 62 -15.81 11.62 -4.84
N PRO A 63 -15.61 11.41 -6.15
CA PRO A 63 -14.69 10.38 -6.60
C PRO A 63 -13.61 11.03 -7.47
N ALA A 64 -12.35 10.89 -7.05
CA ALA A 64 -11.21 10.55 -7.90
C ALA A 64 -9.89 11.03 -7.28
N GLY A 65 -8.93 10.12 -7.23
CA GLY A 65 -7.52 10.47 -7.32
C GLY A 65 -6.80 10.66 -5.99
N LYS A 66 -6.45 9.56 -5.32
CA LYS A 66 -5.24 9.55 -4.50
C LYS A 66 -4.43 8.30 -4.78
N MET A 67 -3.49 8.49 -5.72
CA MET A 67 -2.31 7.66 -5.90
C MET A 67 -1.56 7.56 -4.57
N PRO A 68 -0.98 6.41 -4.19
CA PRO A 68 0.06 6.40 -3.19
C PRO A 68 1.36 6.93 -3.82
N THR A 69 1.77 8.13 -3.45
CA THR A 69 3.14 8.59 -3.68
C THR A 69 4.02 7.90 -2.63
N SER A 70 4.60 6.77 -3.01
CA SER A 70 5.78 6.22 -2.34
C SER A 70 6.91 7.23 -2.55
N SER A 71 7.28 7.93 -1.48
CA SER A 71 8.45 8.79 -1.42
C SER A 71 9.28 8.29 -0.25
N GLU A 72 10.00 7.20 -0.48
CA GLU A 72 11.01 6.69 0.44
C GLU A 72 12.24 7.59 0.28
N GLU A 73 12.41 8.53 1.20
CA GLU A 73 13.63 9.34 1.35
C GLU A 73 14.81 8.41 1.66
N SER A 74 15.61 8.13 0.63
CA SER A 74 16.92 7.51 0.76
C SER A 74 17.97 8.62 0.78
N GLU A 75 18.36 9.05 1.98
CA GLU A 75 19.52 9.92 2.17
C GLU A 75 20.80 9.07 2.07
N GLU A 76 21.34 8.96 0.85
CA GLU A 76 22.68 8.46 0.59
C GLU A 76 23.66 9.66 0.55
N ASP A 77 24.27 9.94 1.71
CA ASP A 77 25.36 10.91 1.85
C ASP A 77 26.60 10.38 1.11
N SER A 78 26.69 10.74 -0.17
CA SER A 78 27.89 10.59 -0.99
C SER A 78 28.63 11.93 -0.97
N GLU A 79 29.63 12.03 -0.08
CA GLU A 79 30.53 13.17 0.04
C GLU A 79 31.59 13.24 -1.08
N ASP A 80 31.19 13.08 -2.34
CA ASP A 80 32.09 13.37 -3.47
C ASP A 80 31.30 14.12 -4.55
N ASP A 81 31.67 15.39 -4.77
CA ASP A 81 31.17 16.29 -5.81
C ASP A 81 30.10 17.34 -5.43
N ARG A 82 30.18 17.92 -4.22
CA ARG A 82 29.47 19.17 -3.85
C ARG A 82 29.94 20.43 -4.64
N GLY A 83 30.67 20.27 -5.74
CA GLY A 83 31.32 21.34 -6.49
C GLY A 83 30.48 22.03 -7.57
N ALA A 84 29.38 21.44 -8.05
CA ALA A 84 28.66 22.03 -9.20
C ALA A 84 27.15 21.88 -9.23
N ASN A 85 26.55 20.90 -8.55
CA ASN A 85 25.11 20.62 -8.69
C ASN A 85 24.41 20.82 -7.34
N LYS A 86 23.82 22.00 -7.15
CA LYS A 86 23.01 22.31 -5.95
C LYS A 86 21.56 21.85 -6.18
N GLY A 87 21.00 21.10 -5.23
CA GLY A 87 19.58 20.68 -5.24
C GLY A 87 19.26 19.56 -6.24
N VAL A 88 18.01 19.55 -6.74
CA VAL A 88 17.45 18.51 -7.63
C VAL A 88 18.18 18.39 -8.99
N ALA A 89 19.03 19.36 -9.33
CA ALA A 89 19.79 19.38 -10.57
C ALA A 89 20.77 18.19 -10.76
N GLY A 90 21.15 17.50 -9.66
CA GLY A 90 21.94 16.27 -9.74
C GLY A 90 21.09 15.00 -9.96
N LEU A 91 19.78 15.07 -9.70
CA LEU A 91 18.87 13.92 -9.72
C LEU A 91 18.18 13.73 -11.09
N ILE A 92 18.15 14.78 -11.90
CA ILE A 92 17.52 14.76 -13.23
C ILE A 92 18.60 14.49 -14.29
N GLU A 93 18.39 13.45 -15.10
CA GLU A 93 19.22 13.15 -16.25
C GLU A 93 19.01 14.20 -17.35
N ILE A 94 20.06 14.95 -17.68
CA ILE A 94 19.99 16.02 -18.68
C ILE A 94 20.43 15.47 -20.04
N GLU A 95 19.47 15.09 -20.88
CA GLU A 95 19.66 14.61 -22.27
C GLU A 95 19.85 15.76 -23.29
N ASN A 96 20.66 16.77 -22.96
CA ASN A 96 20.93 17.86 -23.90
C ASN A 96 22.15 17.53 -24.77
N PRO A 97 21.99 17.27 -26.09
CA PRO A 97 23.10 16.88 -26.97
C PRO A 97 24.16 17.96 -27.17
N ASN A 98 23.82 19.24 -26.91
CA ASN A 98 24.76 20.36 -26.97
C ASN A 98 25.39 20.68 -25.60
N ARG A 99 25.08 19.92 -24.55
CA ARG A 99 25.66 20.13 -23.21
C ARG A 99 27.08 19.59 -23.17
N ALA A 100 28.04 20.45 -22.85
CA ALA A 100 29.42 20.04 -22.61
C ALA A 100 29.49 19.20 -21.32
N VAL A 101 29.40 17.88 -21.46
CA VAL A 101 29.66 16.94 -20.36
C VAL A 101 31.15 16.98 -20.07
N LYS A 102 31.52 17.46 -18.88
CA LYS A 102 32.91 17.37 -18.40
C LYS A 102 33.23 15.90 -18.20
N LYS A 103 33.85 15.27 -19.20
CA LYS A 103 34.33 13.88 -19.07
C LYS A 103 35.42 13.89 -18.00
N ALA A 104 35.16 13.25 -16.86
CA ALA A 104 36.20 12.99 -15.88
C ALA A 104 37.27 12.12 -16.54
N THR A 105 38.38 12.74 -16.96
CA THR A 105 39.49 12.01 -17.59
C THR A 105 40.23 11.22 -16.52
N GLN A 106 39.81 9.98 -16.29
CA GLN A 106 40.57 9.06 -15.45
C GLN A 106 41.85 8.64 -16.18
N LYS A 107 42.97 8.64 -15.45
CA LYS A 107 44.29 8.31 -16.00
C LYS A 107 44.33 6.83 -16.41
N VAL A 108 44.73 6.59 -17.65
CA VAL A 108 44.81 5.27 -18.31
C VAL A 108 45.66 4.26 -17.52
N THR A 109 46.59 4.73 -16.69
CA THR A 109 47.42 3.90 -15.79
C THR A 109 46.65 3.21 -14.66
N LYS A 110 45.41 3.62 -14.37
CA LYS A 110 44.53 2.95 -13.40
C LYS A 110 43.66 1.85 -14.04
N LEU A 111 43.70 1.69 -15.36
CA LEU A 111 42.91 0.73 -16.14
C LEU A 111 43.75 -0.45 -16.64
N SER A 112 44.87 -0.76 -15.99
CA SER A 112 45.71 -1.92 -16.32
C SER A 112 44.94 -3.23 -16.07
N LEU A 113 44.10 -3.60 -17.03
CA LEU A 113 43.41 -4.87 -17.16
C LEU A 113 44.37 -5.83 -17.87
N ASN A 114 44.88 -6.83 -17.15
CA ASN A 114 45.56 -7.95 -17.79
C ASN A 114 44.53 -8.67 -18.70
N PRO A 115 44.83 -8.91 -19.99
CA PRO A 115 43.86 -9.45 -20.95
C PRO A 115 43.56 -10.95 -20.78
N ASP A 116 44.32 -11.68 -19.96
CA ASP A 116 44.21 -13.14 -19.79
C ASP A 116 43.40 -13.58 -18.56
N GLU A 117 42.87 -12.65 -17.75
CA GLU A 117 42.11 -12.99 -16.55
C GLU A 117 40.74 -12.28 -16.58
N PRO A 118 39.60 -13.01 -16.43
CA PRO A 118 38.32 -12.35 -16.26
C PRO A 118 38.42 -11.45 -15.02
N PRO A 119 37.99 -10.17 -15.09
CA PRO A 119 38.10 -9.27 -13.95
C PRO A 119 37.45 -9.94 -12.74
N PRO A 120 38.10 -9.94 -11.56
CA PRO A 120 37.51 -10.53 -10.36
C PRO A 120 36.15 -9.87 -10.17
N LYS A 121 35.09 -10.68 -10.12
CA LYS A 121 33.74 -10.19 -9.88
C LYS A 121 33.83 -9.31 -8.63
N PRO A 122 33.45 -8.02 -8.70
CA PRO A 122 33.52 -7.16 -7.54
C PRO A 122 32.74 -7.85 -6.43
N GLU A 123 33.45 -8.24 -5.36
CA GLU A 123 32.82 -8.89 -4.23
C GLU A 123 31.89 -7.84 -3.63
N LEU A 124 30.59 -7.96 -3.96
CA LEU A 124 29.54 -7.12 -3.41
C LEU A 124 29.77 -7.03 -1.90
N SER A 125 29.80 -5.80 -1.39
CA SER A 125 30.01 -5.55 0.04
C SER A 125 28.98 -6.36 0.82
N ARG A 126 29.29 -6.77 2.06
CA ARG A 126 28.34 -7.51 2.90
C ARG A 126 26.97 -6.81 2.93
N ARG A 127 27.00 -5.47 2.97
CA ARG A 127 25.83 -4.60 2.90
C ARG A 127 25.02 -4.76 1.60
N ASP A 128 25.69 -4.85 0.46
CA ASP A 128 25.04 -4.98 -0.85
C ASP A 128 24.41 -6.36 -1.03
N ARG A 129 25.06 -7.41 -0.49
CA ARG A 129 24.51 -8.78 -0.50
C ARG A 129 23.21 -8.85 0.30
N GLU A 130 23.20 -8.28 1.50
CA GLU A 130 22.00 -8.23 2.35
C GLU A 130 20.87 -7.40 1.70
N GLN A 131 21.19 -6.29 1.03
CA GLN A 131 20.21 -5.49 0.31
C GLN A 131 19.59 -6.27 -0.87
N ILE A 132 20.41 -6.97 -1.65
CA ILE A 132 19.94 -7.80 -2.77
C ILE A 132 19.08 -8.96 -2.26
N GLU A 133 19.46 -9.59 -1.14
CA GLU A 133 18.67 -10.65 -0.53
C GLU A 133 17.34 -10.14 0.01
N LYS A 134 17.32 -8.96 0.64
CA LYS A 134 16.09 -8.30 1.10
C LYS A 134 15.16 -8.00 -0.08
N GLN A 135 15.69 -7.49 -1.19
CA GLN A 135 14.91 -7.25 -2.41
C GLN A 135 14.36 -8.57 -2.99
N LYS A 136 15.18 -9.61 -3.09
CA LYS A 136 14.75 -10.95 -3.56
C LYS A 136 13.68 -11.56 -2.65
N ALA A 137 13.79 -11.39 -1.33
CA ALA A 137 12.80 -11.86 -0.38
C ALA A 137 11.45 -11.15 -0.56
N ARG A 138 11.48 -9.82 -0.73
CA ARG A 138 10.27 -9.01 -1.04
C ARG A 138 9.61 -9.48 -2.34
N GLN A 139 10.39 -9.59 -3.43
CA GLN A 139 9.87 -10.08 -4.72
C GLN A 139 9.31 -11.50 -4.61
N ARG A 140 9.94 -12.38 -3.84
CA ARG A 140 9.42 -13.73 -3.59
C ARG A 140 8.09 -13.70 -2.84
N TYR A 141 7.98 -12.86 -1.82
CA TYR A 141 6.74 -12.68 -1.08
C TYR A 141 5.62 -12.17 -2.00
N GLU A 142 5.88 -11.11 -2.76
CA GLU A 142 4.93 -10.55 -3.73
C GLU A 142 4.51 -11.59 -4.77
N LYS A 143 5.46 -12.38 -5.29
CA LYS A 143 5.17 -13.47 -6.21
C LYS A 143 4.28 -14.54 -5.58
N LEU A 144 4.59 -14.99 -4.37
CA LEU A 144 3.75 -15.96 -3.64
C LEU A 144 2.37 -15.40 -3.30
N HIS A 145 2.28 -14.10 -3.02
CA HIS A 145 1.02 -13.42 -2.76
C HIS A 145 0.17 -13.34 -4.03
N ALA A 146 0.77 -12.97 -5.16
CA ALA A 146 0.12 -12.96 -6.47
C ALA A 146 -0.32 -14.37 -6.90
N GLU A 147 0.46 -15.41 -6.58
CA GLU A 147 0.10 -16.82 -6.78
C GLU A 147 -0.99 -17.31 -5.83
N GLY A 148 -1.41 -16.51 -4.85
CA GLY A 148 -2.45 -16.91 -3.89
C GLY A 148 -1.96 -17.89 -2.83
N LYS A 149 -0.64 -18.01 -2.60
CA LYS A 149 -0.05 -18.99 -1.69
C LYS A 149 0.15 -18.47 -0.27
N THR A 150 0.21 -17.15 -0.08
CA THR A 150 0.25 -16.52 1.25
C THR A 150 -1.07 -16.75 2.00
N ALA A 151 -1.04 -16.77 3.33
CA ALA A 151 -2.23 -16.97 4.14
C ALA A 151 -3.32 -15.91 3.85
N GLN A 152 -2.90 -14.65 3.68
CA GLN A 152 -3.77 -13.53 3.32
C GLN A 152 -4.48 -13.78 1.98
N ALA A 153 -3.71 -14.05 0.91
CA ALA A 153 -4.29 -14.26 -0.41
C ALA A 153 -5.17 -15.52 -0.46
N LYS A 154 -4.84 -16.58 0.29
CA LYS A 154 -5.71 -17.76 0.43
C LYS A 154 -7.05 -17.40 1.09
N ALA A 155 -7.04 -16.59 2.14
CA ALA A 155 -8.26 -16.13 2.81
C ALA A 155 -9.14 -15.30 1.87
N ASP A 156 -8.53 -14.39 1.10
CA ASP A 156 -9.25 -13.58 0.11
C ASP A 156 -9.86 -14.45 -1.00
N LEU A 157 -9.10 -15.42 -1.52
CA LEU A 157 -9.62 -16.37 -2.50
C LEU A 157 -10.77 -17.22 -1.93
N ALA A 158 -10.66 -17.68 -0.68
CA ALA A 158 -11.72 -18.42 -0.01
C ALA A 158 -12.98 -17.56 0.17
N ARG A 159 -12.83 -16.29 0.57
CA ARG A 159 -13.94 -15.33 0.66
C ARG A 159 -14.61 -15.13 -0.69
N LEU A 160 -13.84 -14.95 -1.75
CA LEU A 160 -14.38 -14.83 -3.11
C LEU A 160 -15.08 -16.11 -3.58
N ALA A 161 -14.56 -17.29 -3.21
CA ALA A 161 -15.19 -18.58 -3.53
C ALA A 161 -16.56 -18.73 -2.86
N LEU A 162 -16.70 -18.36 -1.58
CA LEU A 162 -17.99 -18.35 -0.88
C LEU A 162 -19.00 -17.42 -1.57
N ILE A 163 -18.58 -16.22 -1.97
CA ILE A 163 -19.45 -15.29 -2.69
C ILE A 163 -19.88 -15.88 -4.05
N ARG A 164 -18.97 -16.53 -4.78
CA ARG A 164 -19.30 -17.20 -6.04
C ARG A 164 -20.31 -18.33 -5.82
N GLN A 165 -20.14 -19.15 -4.78
CA GLN A 165 -21.09 -20.20 -4.42
C GLN A 165 -22.47 -19.63 -4.09
N GLN A 166 -22.54 -18.62 -3.21
CA GLN A 166 -23.80 -17.97 -2.87
C GLN A 166 -24.52 -17.37 -4.08
N ARG A 167 -23.77 -16.79 -5.02
CA ARG A 167 -24.34 -16.27 -6.28
C ARG A 167 -24.85 -17.39 -7.18
N ALA A 168 -24.10 -18.48 -7.33
CA ALA A 168 -24.51 -19.63 -8.11
C ALA A 168 -25.76 -20.28 -7.52
N ASP A 169 -25.81 -20.48 -6.20
CA ASP A 169 -26.95 -21.04 -5.49
C ASP A 169 -28.19 -20.14 -5.60
N ALA A 170 -28.03 -18.82 -5.50
CA ALA A 170 -29.12 -17.88 -5.70
C ALA A 170 -29.64 -17.87 -7.14
N ALA A 171 -28.75 -17.98 -8.13
CA ALA A 171 -29.14 -18.10 -9.54
C ALA A 171 -29.90 -19.43 -9.79
N ALA A 172 -29.38 -20.55 -9.28
CA ALA A 172 -30.02 -21.85 -9.37
C ALA A 172 -31.40 -21.87 -8.68
N LYS A 173 -31.53 -21.24 -7.51
CA LYS A 173 -32.83 -21.07 -6.83
C LYS A 173 -33.81 -20.26 -7.68
N ARG A 174 -33.38 -19.13 -8.26
CA ARG A 174 -34.23 -18.33 -9.16
C ARG A 174 -34.65 -19.11 -10.40
N GLU A 175 -33.74 -19.84 -11.04
CA GLU A 175 -34.08 -20.68 -12.20
C GLU A 175 -35.06 -21.81 -11.85
N ALA A 176 -34.88 -22.46 -10.69
CA ALA A 176 -35.79 -23.49 -10.22
C ALA A 176 -37.19 -22.92 -9.91
N GLU A 177 -37.27 -21.75 -9.29
CA GLU A 177 -38.53 -21.05 -9.04
C GLU A 177 -39.22 -20.63 -10.35
N LEU A 178 -38.48 -20.10 -11.32
CA LEU A 178 -39.01 -19.74 -12.63
C LEU A 178 -39.53 -20.97 -13.39
N LYS A 179 -38.81 -22.09 -13.35
CA LYS A 179 -39.25 -23.35 -13.98
C LYS A 179 -40.50 -23.92 -13.30
N LYS A 180 -40.60 -23.85 -11.98
CA LYS A 180 -41.81 -24.25 -11.24
C LYS A 180 -43.01 -23.37 -11.60
N LYS A 181 -42.85 -22.04 -11.54
CA LYS A 181 -43.89 -21.08 -11.95
C LYS A 181 -44.36 -21.32 -13.38
N ALA A 182 -43.43 -21.48 -14.33
CA ALA A 182 -43.78 -21.77 -15.71
C ALA A 182 -44.49 -23.13 -15.89
N ALA A 183 -44.15 -24.15 -15.09
CA ALA A 183 -44.85 -25.43 -15.11
C ALA A 183 -46.26 -25.32 -14.51
N ASP A 184 -46.42 -24.54 -13.43
CA ASP A 184 -47.71 -24.29 -12.79
C ASP A 184 -48.62 -23.45 -13.70
N ASP A 185 -48.09 -22.42 -14.36
CA ASP A 185 -48.80 -21.61 -15.35
C ASP A 185 -49.27 -22.46 -16.55
N LYS A 186 -48.42 -23.37 -17.04
CA LYS A 186 -48.80 -24.32 -18.11
C LYS A 186 -49.88 -25.29 -17.66
N LYS A 187 -49.83 -25.79 -16.42
CA LYS A 187 -50.89 -26.65 -15.86
C LYS A 187 -52.20 -25.90 -15.65
N ALA A 188 -52.14 -24.64 -15.23
CA ALA A 188 -53.32 -23.79 -15.09
C ALA A 188 -53.97 -23.51 -16.46
N ALA A 189 -53.17 -23.21 -17.48
CA ALA A 189 -53.65 -22.99 -18.85
C ALA A 189 -54.22 -24.25 -19.52
N ALA A 190 -53.74 -25.45 -19.17
CA ALA A 190 -54.27 -26.71 -19.69
C ALA A 190 -55.55 -27.21 -18.97
N LYS A 191 -55.90 -26.61 -17.83
CA LYS A 191 -57.09 -26.95 -17.03
C LYS A 191 -58.24 -25.95 -17.23
N ALA A 192 -57.96 -24.79 -17.82
CA ALA A 192 -58.94 -23.81 -18.28
C ALA A 192 -59.43 -24.17 -19.69
#